data_AF-A0A2V8EXI7-F1
#
_entry.id   AF-A0A2V8EXI7-F1
#
_cell.length_a   1.000
_cell.length_b   1.000
_cell.length_c   1.000
_cell.angle_alpha   90.00
_cell.angle_beta   90.00
_cell.angle_gamma   90.00
#
_symmetry.space_group_name_H-M   'P 1'
#
loop_
_entity.id
_entity.type
_entity.pdbx_description
1 polymer ?
#
loop_
_entity_poly.entity_id
_entity_poly.type
_entity_poly.pdbx_seq_one_letter_code
_entity_poly.pdbx_strand_id
1 'polypeptide(L)'
;LPFNEAARRLVDGTIDAMFDNAIFPADSVRMATGAGARLMPLTGTAIERLRHEYPFLRATVIPRGTYPHLTAGVHTIGVDSVLVCRSGLDESLVYDLTRRFFDALPSLSSSQDALRFIDLEQAPAMPIPLHEGAARYYRERELLQ
;
A
#
# COMPACT_ATOMS: atom_id res chain seq x y z
N LEU A 1 -18.06 -6.17 -0.09
CA LEU A 1 -17.96 -7.24 -1.11
C LEU A 1 -16.47 -7.53 -1.32
N PRO A 2 -16.06 -8.78 -1.50
CA PRO A 2 -14.71 -9.09 -1.99
C PRO A 2 -14.45 -8.32 -3.29
N PHE A 3 -13.25 -7.75 -3.47
CA PHE A 3 -12.95 -6.86 -4.61
C PHE A 3 -13.18 -7.53 -5.97
N ASN A 4 -12.83 -8.81 -6.11
CA ASN A 4 -13.09 -9.58 -7.32
C ASN A 4 -14.59 -9.77 -7.61
N GLU A 5 -15.43 -9.85 -6.58
CA GLU A 5 -16.87 -9.92 -6.76
C GLU A 5 -17.45 -8.57 -7.17
N ALA A 6 -17.01 -7.48 -6.52
CA ALA A 6 -17.41 -6.12 -6.91
C ALA A 6 -17.03 -5.84 -8.37
N ALA A 7 -15.82 -6.21 -8.79
CA ALA A 7 -15.39 -6.04 -10.17
C ALA A 7 -16.24 -6.84 -11.15
N ARG A 8 -16.67 -8.08 -10.82
CA ARG A 8 -17.62 -8.83 -11.67
C ARG A 8 -18.96 -8.13 -11.80
N ARG A 9 -19.52 -7.65 -10.68
CA ARG A 9 -20.79 -6.91 -10.65
C ARG A 9 -20.72 -5.57 -11.39
N LEU A 10 -19.53 -4.97 -11.48
CA LEU A 10 -19.32 -3.77 -12.30
C LEU A 10 -19.28 -4.14 -13.79
N VAL A 11 -18.59 -5.22 -14.14
CA VAL A 11 -18.48 -5.72 -15.52
C VAL A 11 -19.84 -6.16 -16.08
N ASP A 12 -20.68 -6.80 -15.26
CA ASP A 12 -22.03 -7.24 -15.66
C ASP A 12 -23.12 -6.15 -15.57
N GLY A 13 -22.76 -4.96 -15.04
CA GLY A 13 -23.66 -3.82 -14.94
C GLY A 13 -24.63 -3.86 -13.76
N THR A 14 -24.45 -4.77 -12.79
CA THR A 14 -25.25 -4.81 -11.56
C THR A 14 -24.93 -3.64 -10.61
N ILE A 15 -23.73 -3.07 -10.70
CA ILE A 15 -23.33 -1.84 -10.00
C ILE A 15 -22.66 -0.86 -10.96
N ASP A 16 -22.82 0.44 -10.69
CA ASP A 16 -22.25 1.51 -11.52
C ASP A 16 -20.81 1.91 -11.13
N ALA A 17 -20.43 1.63 -9.88
CA ALA A 17 -19.12 1.98 -9.32
C ALA A 17 -18.71 1.06 -8.19
N MET A 18 -17.39 0.88 -8.02
CA MET A 18 -16.79 0.19 -6.89
C MET A 18 -15.63 1.01 -6.30
N PHE A 19 -15.39 0.84 -5.01
CA PHE A 19 -14.16 1.28 -4.36
C PHE A 19 -13.25 0.07 -4.14
N ASP A 20 -11.98 0.22 -4.46
CA ASP A 20 -10.97 -0.83 -4.29
C ASP A 20 -9.77 -0.25 -3.54
N ASN A 21 -9.50 -0.79 -2.35
CA ASN A 21 -8.33 -0.45 -1.56
C ASN A 21 -7.35 -1.62 -1.64
N ALA A 22 -6.48 -1.58 -2.66
CA ALA A 22 -5.52 -2.62 -2.95
C ALA A 22 -4.19 -2.01 -3.42
N ILE A 23 -3.10 -2.77 -3.23
CA ILE A 23 -1.81 -2.43 -3.80
C ILE A 23 -1.92 -2.58 -5.32
N PHE A 24 -1.53 -1.55 -6.06
CA PHE A 24 -1.52 -1.60 -7.52
C PHE A 24 -0.24 -2.28 -8.05
N PRO A 25 -0.33 -3.02 -9.18
CA PRO A 25 -1.56 -3.34 -9.90
C PRO A 25 -2.38 -4.46 -9.23
N ALA A 26 -3.70 -4.26 -9.14
CA ALA A 26 -4.64 -5.24 -8.59
C ALA A 26 -5.45 -5.93 -9.71
N ASP A 27 -5.69 -7.24 -9.58
CA ASP A 27 -6.41 -8.03 -10.59
C ASP A 27 -7.88 -7.62 -10.75
N SER A 28 -8.54 -7.26 -9.66
CA SER A 28 -9.92 -6.72 -9.66
C SER A 28 -10.02 -5.46 -10.53
N VAL A 29 -9.09 -4.52 -10.34
CA VAL A 29 -9.02 -3.28 -11.11
C VAL A 29 -8.65 -3.55 -12.57
N ARG A 30 -7.71 -4.47 -12.82
CA ARG A 30 -7.33 -4.90 -14.18
C ARG A 30 -8.53 -5.49 -14.93
N MET A 31 -9.32 -6.34 -14.27
CA MET A 31 -10.51 -6.94 -14.85
C MET A 31 -11.56 -5.87 -15.18
N ALA A 32 -11.87 -4.98 -14.24
CA ALA A 32 -12.85 -3.92 -14.45
C ALA A 32 -12.42 -2.98 -15.59
N THR A 33 -11.17 -2.51 -15.57
CA THR A 33 -10.62 -1.61 -16.59
C THR A 33 -10.51 -2.27 -17.97
N GLY A 34 -10.17 -3.56 -18.02
CA GLY A 34 -10.16 -4.34 -19.25
C GLY A 34 -11.55 -4.52 -19.89
N ALA A 35 -12.62 -4.44 -19.08
CA ALA A 35 -14.00 -4.45 -19.55
C ALA A 35 -14.56 -3.04 -19.87
N GLY A 36 -13.71 -2.00 -19.84
CA GLY A 36 -14.10 -0.63 -20.19
C GLY A 36 -14.44 0.27 -19.00
N ALA A 37 -14.29 -0.19 -17.76
CA ALA A 37 -14.38 0.70 -16.60
C ALA A 37 -13.21 1.70 -16.60
N ARG A 38 -13.43 2.87 -16.00
CA ARG A 38 -12.43 3.92 -15.87
C ARG A 38 -12.09 4.20 -14.42
N LEU A 39 -10.83 4.54 -14.16
CA LEU A 39 -10.41 5.02 -12.85
C LEU A 39 -10.83 6.48 -12.66
N MET A 40 -11.50 6.76 -11.54
CA MET A 40 -11.90 8.11 -11.16
C MET A 40 -10.83 8.71 -10.24
N PRO A 41 -10.22 9.87 -10.59
CA PRO A 41 -9.29 10.53 -9.70
C PRO A 41 -9.97 10.94 -8.38
N LEU A 42 -9.32 10.68 -7.26
CA LEU A 42 -9.74 11.19 -5.96
C LEU A 42 -8.96 12.47 -5.67
N THR A 43 -9.56 13.61 -6.00
CA THR A 43 -8.97 14.94 -5.82
C THR A 43 -9.98 15.95 -5.27
N GLY A 44 -9.53 17.17 -5.01
CA GLY A 44 -10.38 18.29 -4.64
C GLY A 44 -10.62 18.45 -3.13
N THR A 45 -11.42 19.45 -2.78
CA THR A 45 -11.59 19.90 -1.39
C THR A 45 -12.12 18.83 -0.44
N ALA A 46 -12.96 17.90 -0.93
CA ALA A 46 -13.46 16.78 -0.14
C ALA A 46 -12.32 15.83 0.28
N ILE A 47 -11.40 15.53 -0.64
CA ILE A 47 -10.25 14.66 -0.37
C ILE A 47 -9.24 15.35 0.55
N GLU A 48 -9.01 16.65 0.38
CA GLU A 48 -8.15 17.42 1.30
C GLU A 48 -8.74 17.48 2.72
N ARG A 49 -10.06 17.65 2.86
CA ARG A 49 -10.75 17.57 4.16
C ARG A 49 -10.60 16.20 4.79
N LEU A 50 -10.79 15.13 4.00
CA LEU A 50 -10.64 13.76 4.47
C LEU A 50 -9.21 13.50 4.96
N ARG A 51 -8.19 13.97 4.24
CA ARG A 51 -6.78 13.82 4.65
C ARG A 51 -6.43 14.63 5.89
N HIS A 52 -7.09 15.78 6.11
CA HIS A 52 -6.93 16.57 7.33
C HIS A 52 -7.56 15.86 8.54
N GLU A 53 -8.72 15.23 8.37
CA GLU A 53 -9.40 14.47 9.43
C GLU A 53 -8.72 13.13 9.73
N TYR A 54 -8.14 12.50 8.71
CA TYR A 54 -7.48 11.20 8.78
C TYR A 54 -6.02 11.31 8.27
N PRO A 55 -5.07 11.74 9.12
CA PRO A 55 -3.68 12.03 8.71
C PRO A 55 -2.88 10.84 8.17
N PHE A 56 -3.36 9.61 8.38
CA PHE A 56 -2.79 8.39 7.80
C PHE A 56 -3.10 8.23 6.31
N LEU A 57 -4.04 9.00 5.76
CA LEU A 57 -4.32 9.03 4.32
C LEU A 57 -3.25 9.86 3.60
N ARG A 58 -2.51 9.21 2.70
CA ARG A 58 -1.49 9.84 1.87
C ARG A 58 -2.04 10.15 0.50
N ALA A 59 -1.71 11.31 -0.07
CA ALA A 59 -1.91 11.53 -1.49
C ALA A 59 -0.95 10.63 -2.27
N THR A 60 -1.45 9.96 -3.30
CA THR A 60 -0.65 9.09 -4.16
C THR A 60 -1.12 9.16 -5.61
N VAL A 61 -0.34 8.58 -6.52
CA VAL A 61 -0.62 8.55 -7.94
C VAL A 61 -0.47 7.13 -8.44
N ILE A 62 -1.53 6.58 -9.03
CA ILE A 62 -1.42 5.34 -9.81
C ILE A 62 -0.67 5.71 -11.11
N PRO A 63 0.52 5.14 -11.37
CA PRO A 63 1.31 5.51 -12.54
C PRO A 63 0.58 5.23 -13.86
N ARG A 64 0.93 5.97 -14.91
CA ARG A 64 0.50 5.61 -16.28
C ARG A 64 0.99 4.20 -16.63
N GLY A 65 0.21 3.47 -17.42
CA GLY A 65 0.56 2.11 -17.83
C GLY A 65 0.37 1.03 -16.77
N THR A 66 -0.06 1.37 -15.55
CA THR A 66 -0.38 0.36 -14.51
C THR A 66 -1.53 -0.57 -14.93
N TYR A 67 -2.53 -0.03 -15.63
CA TYR A 67 -3.68 -0.78 -16.15
C TYR A 67 -3.88 -0.55 -17.65
N PRO A 68 -4.57 -1.45 -18.36
CA PRO A 68 -4.87 -1.27 -19.78
C PRO A 68 -5.49 0.09 -20.07
N HIS A 69 -5.07 0.71 -21.18
CA HIS A 69 -5.58 2.01 -21.65
C HIS A 69 -5.34 3.20 -20.71
N LEU A 70 -4.60 3.03 -19.61
CA LEU A 70 -4.27 4.11 -18.69
C LEU A 70 -3.09 4.96 -19.21
N THR A 71 -3.40 6.01 -19.96
CA THR A 71 -2.42 6.86 -20.65
C THR A 71 -1.80 7.95 -19.77
N ALA A 72 -2.44 8.30 -18.67
CA ALA A 72 -1.97 9.30 -17.70
C ALA A 72 -2.04 8.75 -16.27
N GLY A 73 -1.26 9.33 -15.36
CA GLY A 73 -1.34 8.98 -13.94
C GLY A 73 -2.67 9.41 -13.33
N VAL A 74 -3.17 8.64 -12.37
CA VAL A 74 -4.44 8.93 -11.66
C VAL A 74 -4.14 9.31 -10.23
N HIS A 75 -4.43 10.56 -9.88
CA HIS A 75 -4.37 11.02 -8.50
C HIS A 75 -5.39 10.28 -7.64
N THR A 76 -4.94 9.77 -6.51
CA THR A 76 -5.79 9.09 -5.54
C THR A 76 -5.23 9.27 -4.13
N ILE A 77 -5.83 8.58 -3.17
CA ILE A 77 -5.33 8.47 -1.80
C ILE A 77 -4.95 7.02 -1.50
N GLY A 78 -3.95 6.85 -0.64
CA GLY A 78 -3.49 5.56 -0.16
C GLY A 78 -3.28 5.56 1.34
N VAL A 79 -2.96 4.39 1.87
CA VAL A 79 -2.59 4.17 3.27
C VAL A 79 -1.29 3.40 3.33
N ASP A 80 -0.47 3.69 4.34
CA ASP A 80 0.76 2.95 4.59
C ASP A 80 0.39 1.55 5.15
N SER A 81 0.98 0.51 4.57
CA SER A 81 0.84 -0.86 5.09
C SER A 81 1.89 -1.09 6.18
N VAL A 82 1.46 -1.62 7.33
CA VAL A 82 2.33 -1.82 8.48
C VAL A 82 2.39 -3.29 8.88
N LEU A 83 3.59 -3.80 9.14
CA LEU A 83 3.80 -5.13 9.73
C LEU A 83 3.81 -5.01 11.25
N VAL A 84 2.79 -5.59 11.89
CA VAL A 84 2.61 -5.48 13.34
C VAL A 84 2.98 -6.77 14.06
N CYS A 85 3.41 -6.64 15.30
CA CYS A 85 3.68 -7.76 16.18
C CYS A 85 3.18 -7.46 17.61
N ARG A 86 3.14 -8.48 18.47
CA ARG A 86 2.77 -8.28 19.88
C ARG A 86 3.92 -7.58 20.61
N SER A 87 3.61 -6.63 21.48
CA SER A 87 4.61 -5.86 22.23
C SER A 87 5.46 -6.70 23.19
N GLY A 88 4.97 -7.87 23.62
CA GLY A 88 5.69 -8.77 24.53
C GLY A 88 6.50 -9.86 23.84
N LEU A 89 6.81 -9.73 22.55
CA LEU A 89 7.74 -10.66 21.89
C LEU A 89 9.18 -10.34 22.32
N ASP A 90 10.04 -11.36 22.29
CA ASP A 90 11.45 -11.17 22.63
C ASP A 90 12.11 -10.16 21.69
N GLU A 91 12.87 -9.22 22.25
CA GLU A 91 13.57 -8.18 21.50
C GLU A 91 14.48 -8.78 20.42
N SER A 92 15.25 -9.82 20.77
CA SER A 92 16.16 -10.51 19.85
C SER A 92 15.43 -11.15 18.69
N LEU A 93 14.27 -11.77 18.94
CA LEU A 93 13.43 -12.38 17.92
C LEU A 93 12.95 -11.32 16.92
N VAL A 94 12.40 -10.20 17.41
CA VAL A 94 11.88 -9.15 16.52
C VAL A 94 13.00 -8.46 15.75
N TYR A 95 14.16 -8.25 16.37
CA TYR A 95 15.35 -7.74 15.68
C TYR A 95 15.76 -8.67 14.52
N ASP A 96 15.88 -9.98 14.78
CA ASP A 96 16.30 -10.94 13.76
C ASP A 96 15.27 -11.07 12.63
N LEU A 97 13.98 -11.02 12.94
CA LEU A 97 12.92 -11.00 11.94
C LEU A 97 12.99 -9.75 11.07
N THR A 98 13.15 -8.57 11.69
CA THR A 98 13.27 -7.29 10.98
C THR A 98 14.46 -7.32 10.02
N ARG A 99 15.62 -7.76 10.52
CA ARG A 99 16.83 -7.91 9.70
C ARG A 99 16.64 -8.87 8.54
N ARG A 100 16.17 -10.08 8.81
CA ARG A 100 15.98 -11.11 7.76
C ARG A 100 14.96 -10.67 6.71
N PHE A 101 13.92 -9.94 7.12
CA PHE A 101 12.93 -9.40 6.19
C PHE A 101 13.59 -8.45 5.18
N PHE A 102 14.34 -7.45 5.64
CA PHE A 102 15.02 -6.51 4.75
C PHE A 102 16.18 -7.14 3.97
N ASP A 103 16.90 -8.09 4.54
CA ASP A 103 17.94 -8.86 3.83
C ASP A 103 17.34 -9.66 2.66
N ALA A 104 16.12 -10.20 2.82
CA ALA A 104 15.42 -10.97 1.80
C ALA A 104 14.66 -10.09 0.78
N LEU A 105 14.34 -8.84 1.14
CA LEU A 105 13.48 -7.96 0.36
C LEU A 105 13.93 -7.78 -1.10
N PRO A 106 15.23 -7.61 -1.44
CA PRO A 106 15.67 -7.52 -2.83
C PRO A 106 15.32 -8.77 -3.66
N SER A 107 15.41 -9.96 -3.07
CA SER A 107 15.05 -11.21 -3.73
C SER A 107 13.55 -11.34 -3.89
N LEU A 108 12.77 -11.03 -2.85
CA LEU A 108 11.31 -11.11 -2.89
C LEU A 108 10.69 -10.10 -3.87
N SER A 109 11.31 -8.92 -4.02
CA SER A 109 10.88 -7.88 -4.95
C SER A 109 10.98 -8.28 -6.42
N SER A 110 11.72 -9.34 -6.74
CA SER A 110 11.81 -9.89 -8.10
C SER A 110 10.62 -10.79 -8.48
N SER A 111 9.95 -11.38 -7.48
CA SER A 111 8.80 -12.28 -7.69
C SER A 111 7.46 -11.61 -7.40
N GLN A 112 7.45 -10.53 -6.62
CA GLN A 112 6.24 -9.82 -6.23
C GLN A 112 6.42 -8.30 -6.35
N ASP A 113 5.84 -7.73 -7.40
CA ASP A 113 5.96 -6.29 -7.73
C ASP A 113 5.52 -5.37 -6.57
N ALA A 114 4.53 -5.81 -5.77
CA ALA A 114 4.04 -5.07 -4.62
C ALA A 114 5.13 -4.80 -3.56
N LEU A 115 6.13 -5.67 -3.43
CA LEU A 115 7.19 -5.52 -2.44
C LEU A 115 8.20 -4.44 -2.82
N ARG A 116 8.21 -4.01 -4.09
CA ARG A 116 9.07 -2.91 -4.58
C ARG A 116 8.69 -1.55 -4.00
N PHE A 117 7.51 -1.44 -3.39
CA PHE A 117 7.06 -0.23 -2.70
C PHE A 117 7.55 -0.15 -1.25
N ILE A 118 8.22 -1.18 -0.73
CA ILE A 118 8.76 -1.16 0.63
C ILE A 118 10.09 -0.44 0.62
N ASP A 119 10.13 0.69 1.34
CA ASP A 119 11.31 1.51 1.51
C ASP A 119 11.85 1.36 2.93
N LEU A 120 13.09 0.87 3.05
CA LEU A 120 13.76 0.70 4.34
C LEU A 120 13.99 2.05 5.04
N GLU A 121 14.28 3.12 4.31
CA GLU A 121 14.54 4.44 4.89
C GLU A 121 13.29 5.06 5.51
N GLN A 122 12.12 4.77 4.93
CA GLN A 122 10.82 5.25 5.43
C GLN A 122 10.16 4.29 6.43
N ALA A 123 10.62 3.04 6.52
CA ALA A 123 10.04 2.02 7.38
C ALA A 123 9.94 2.39 8.89
N PRO A 124 10.83 3.21 9.48
CA PRO A 124 10.67 3.64 10.87
C PRO A 124 9.55 4.66 11.10
N ALA A 125 9.07 5.34 10.05
CA ALA A 125 8.07 6.40 10.14
C ALA A 125 6.65 5.84 10.34
N MET A 126 6.37 5.37 11.55
CA MET A 126 5.14 4.65 11.88
C MET A 126 4.19 5.46 12.78
N PRO A 127 2.86 5.32 12.60
CA PRO A 127 1.86 5.97 13.45
C PRO A 127 1.72 5.32 14.83
N ILE A 128 2.41 4.20 15.07
CA ILE A 128 2.39 3.43 16.31
C ILE A 128 3.83 3.18 16.79
N PRO A 129 4.05 2.94 18.10
CA PRO A 129 5.39 2.68 18.62
C PRO A 129 6.04 1.46 17.97
N LEU A 130 7.32 1.58 17.65
CA LEU A 130 8.13 0.45 17.19
C LEU A 130 8.40 -0.51 18.34
N HIS A 131 8.42 -1.81 18.03
CA HIS A 131 8.92 -2.82 18.95
C HIS A 131 10.43 -2.59 19.19
N GLU A 132 10.92 -2.82 20.41
CA GLU A 132 12.30 -2.53 20.81
C GLU A 132 13.34 -3.17 19.86
N GLY A 133 13.12 -4.44 19.49
CA GLY A 133 13.97 -5.15 18.51
C GLY A 133 14.01 -4.52 17.12
N ALA A 134 12.87 -4.03 16.60
CA ALA A 134 12.83 -3.32 15.32
C ALA A 134 13.48 -1.94 15.45
N ALA A 135 13.20 -1.22 16.53
CA ALA A 135 13.82 0.08 16.81
C ALA A 135 15.35 -0.03 16.92
N ARG A 136 15.87 -1.09 17.55
CA ARG A 136 17.31 -1.37 17.60
C ARG A 136 17.88 -1.56 16.20
N TYR A 137 17.22 -2.37 15.37
CA TYR A 137 17.64 -2.61 13.98
C TYR A 137 17.75 -1.31 13.16
N TYR A 138 16.76 -0.41 13.30
CA TYR A 138 16.76 0.87 12.58
C TYR A 138 17.79 1.86 13.15
N ARG A 139 17.99 1.91 14.47
CA ARG A 139 19.02 2.75 15.12
C ARG A 139 20.44 2.38 14.68
N GLU A 140 20.75 1.08 14.60
CA GLU A 140 22.06 0.60 14.12
C GLU A 140 22.35 0.97 12.66
N ARG A 141 21.33 1.38 11.91
CA ARG A 141 21.42 1.84 10.51
C ARG A 141 21.27 3.35 10.38
N GLU A 142 21.22 4.07 11.50
CA GLU A 142 21.05 5.53 11.53
C GLU A 142 19.71 6.00 10.91
N LEU A 143 18.72 5.10 10.82
CA LEU A 143 17.38 5.38 10.27
C LEU A 143 16.38 5.82 11.34
N LEU A 144 16.75 5.67 12.61
CA LEU A 144 15.96 6.08 13.77
C LEU A 144 16.90 6.74 14.78
N GLN A 145 16.52 7.91 15.29
CA GLN A 145 17.27 8.65 16.31
C GLN A 145 16.94 8.16 17.72
#